data_AF-A0A836B4U8-F1
#
_entry.id   AF-A0A836B4U8-F1
#
_cell.length_a   1.000
_cell.length_b   1.000
_cell.length_c   1.000
_cell.angle_alpha   90.00
_cell.angle_beta   90.00
_cell.angle_gamma   90.00
#
_symmetry.space_group_name_H-M   'P 1'
#
loop_
_entity.id
_entity.type
_entity.pdbx_description
1 polymer ?
#
loop_
_entity_poly.entity_id
_entity_poly.type
_entity_poly.pdbx_seq_one_letter_code
_entity_poly.pdbx_strand_id
1 'polypeptide(L)'
;MHLNNSYIKKTKKGKVVKVVKERYLRDDIWSGSPLDPEADPSSHKLAATAPHYLLIDTNVALHQLDFLEHPAVTDVIVCSTVLEEVQHKNLSAYQRLRAACANPAKRFYVFANEHHRDTHVTANEGESPNDRNDRALRVATRWYRDRIPQDTCPVILLTNDVANRAAAQAEGLAALGVMAYCRQHRADAKELQDLVAAATGDDDDKGGAAGGVAAAEDDDDGGRGGRAAKRKKLYSEHLPYSELQAGIKTNKFYQGTLRVSRFNPFEGWVASEHVGEDILISGRLDMNRALDGDVVAVELLPEAQWRAPNAKLPSAVGGKPGAAGGGEGGGEEGEGGEEEHEEVPEVFQVAPGEHFNDSAGSGKRPTGRVVS
;
A
#
# COMPACT_ATOMS: atom_id res chain seq x y z
N MET A 1 -31.92 18.40 1.56
CA MET A 1 -32.46 17.22 2.30
C MET A 1 -31.45 16.81 3.36
N HIS A 2 -31.83 16.28 4.52
CA HIS A 2 -30.86 15.79 5.52
C HIS A 2 -31.09 14.31 5.83
N LEU A 3 -30.01 13.58 6.09
CA LEU A 3 -30.01 12.17 6.47
C LEU A 3 -29.23 12.01 7.78
N ASN A 4 -29.71 11.11 8.63
CA ASN A 4 -28.99 10.72 9.85
C ASN A 4 -28.19 9.45 9.56
N ASN A 5 -26.87 9.59 9.45
CA ASN A 5 -25.99 8.43 9.34
C ASN A 5 -25.51 8.05 10.74
N SER A 6 -25.60 6.76 11.10
CA SER A 6 -25.12 6.29 12.39
C SER A 6 -24.18 5.10 12.24
N TYR A 7 -23.06 5.15 12.93
CA TYR A 7 -22.07 4.07 12.93
C TYR A 7 -21.58 3.79 14.35
N ILE A 8 -21.16 2.55 14.58
CA ILE A 8 -20.63 2.11 15.87
C ILE A 8 -19.11 2.23 15.82
N LYS A 9 -18.50 2.87 16.82
CA LYS A 9 -17.05 2.91 16.98
C LYS A 9 -16.62 2.43 18.36
N LYS A 10 -15.50 1.71 18.41
CA LYS A 10 -14.80 1.38 19.66
C LYS A 10 -13.83 2.50 19.99
N THR A 11 -13.94 3.09 21.17
CA THR A 11 -13.06 4.16 21.63
C THR A 11 -11.68 3.60 22.04
N LYS A 12 -10.68 4.48 22.17
CA LYS A 12 -9.34 4.10 22.67
C LYS A 12 -9.38 3.37 24.02
N LYS A 13 -10.38 3.66 24.86
CA LYS A 13 -10.61 3.00 26.17
C LYS A 13 -11.46 1.73 26.08
N GLY A 14 -11.73 1.21 24.89
CA GLY A 14 -12.49 -0.01 24.67
C GLY A 14 -14.01 0.13 24.74
N LYS A 15 -14.55 1.28 25.15
CA LYS A 15 -16.01 1.53 25.17
C LYS A 15 -16.57 1.59 23.75
N VAL A 16 -17.67 0.90 23.51
CA VAL A 16 -18.43 0.94 22.26
C VAL A 16 -19.40 2.12 22.30
N VAL A 17 -19.39 2.97 21.27
CA VAL A 17 -20.23 4.17 21.19
C VAL A 17 -20.90 4.23 19.81
N LYS A 18 -22.21 4.49 19.80
CA LYS A 18 -22.95 4.84 18.59
C LYS A 18 -22.74 6.33 18.30
N VAL A 19 -22.19 6.65 17.14
CA VAL A 19 -22.03 8.02 16.66
C VAL A 19 -23.13 8.26 15.65
N VAL A 20 -23.91 9.32 15.84
CA VAL A 20 -24.87 9.82 14.86
C VAL A 20 -24.28 11.09 14.26
N LYS A 21 -24.22 11.17 12.94
CA LYS A 21 -23.81 12.35 12.18
C LYS A 21 -24.94 12.71 11.22
N GLU A 22 -25.30 13.98 11.22
CA GLU A 22 -26.16 14.54 10.18
C GLU A 22 -25.36 14.69 8.89
N ARG A 23 -25.99 14.34 7.77
CA ARG A 23 -25.45 14.54 6.43
C ARG A 23 -26.46 15.30 5.60
N TYR A 24 -26.04 16.48 5.15
CA TYR A 24 -26.84 17.34 4.30
C TYR A 24 -26.59 16.97 2.85
N LEU A 25 -27.67 16.66 2.14
CA LEU A 25 -27.71 16.44 0.70
C LEU A 25 -28.12 17.74 0.02
N ARG A 26 -27.28 18.14 -0.91
CA ARG A 26 -27.23 19.40 -1.64
C ARG A 26 -27.49 19.16 -3.13
N ASP A 27 -28.07 20.14 -3.76
CA ASP A 27 -28.35 20.25 -5.20
C ASP A 27 -27.46 21.30 -5.89
N ASP A 28 -26.71 22.10 -5.12
CA ASP A 28 -25.77 23.12 -5.59
C ASP A 28 -24.33 22.59 -5.72
N ILE A 29 -24.17 21.31 -6.04
CA ILE A 29 -22.87 20.67 -6.32
C ILE A 29 -22.82 20.34 -7.81
N TRP A 30 -22.00 21.08 -8.55
CA TRP A 30 -21.92 20.98 -10.01
C TRP A 30 -21.00 19.85 -10.48
N SER A 31 -21.11 19.49 -11.76
CA SER A 31 -20.23 18.48 -12.39
C SER A 31 -18.79 18.97 -12.57
N GLY A 32 -18.59 20.28 -12.61
CA GLY A 32 -17.29 20.90 -12.93
C GLY A 32 -16.93 20.84 -14.42
N SER A 33 -17.85 20.41 -15.27
CA SER A 33 -17.68 20.36 -16.72
C SER A 33 -18.44 21.49 -17.43
N PRO A 34 -17.83 22.17 -18.41
CA PRO A 34 -18.53 23.09 -19.32
C PRO A 34 -19.48 22.40 -20.30
N LEU A 35 -19.45 21.07 -20.40
CA LEU A 35 -20.35 20.30 -21.26
C LEU A 35 -21.68 19.97 -20.58
N ASP A 36 -21.77 20.21 -19.27
CA ASP A 36 -23.00 20.06 -18.51
C ASP A 36 -23.81 21.37 -18.60
N PRO A 37 -25.00 21.36 -19.22
CA PRO A 37 -25.81 22.57 -19.42
C PRO A 37 -26.33 23.18 -18.12
N GLU A 38 -26.38 22.39 -17.03
CA GLU A 38 -26.87 22.85 -15.72
C GLU A 38 -25.73 23.38 -14.84
N ALA A 39 -24.46 23.14 -15.21
CA ALA A 39 -23.32 23.52 -14.37
C ALA A 39 -23.08 25.03 -14.35
N ASP A 40 -22.81 25.56 -13.15
CA ASP A 40 -22.38 26.95 -13.00
C ASP A 40 -20.99 27.17 -13.64
N PRO A 41 -20.81 28.18 -14.51
CA PRO A 41 -19.53 28.47 -15.15
C PRO A 41 -18.35 28.68 -14.19
N SER A 42 -18.60 29.17 -12.97
CA SER A 42 -17.58 29.34 -11.94
C SER A 42 -17.06 28.01 -11.37
N SER A 43 -17.81 26.92 -11.57
CA SER A 43 -17.43 25.57 -11.14
C SER A 43 -16.58 24.84 -12.18
N HIS A 44 -16.50 25.34 -13.41
CA HIS A 44 -15.79 24.69 -14.50
C HIS A 44 -14.30 24.52 -14.19
N LYS A 45 -13.86 23.27 -14.21
CA LYS A 45 -12.45 22.91 -14.04
C LYS A 45 -11.98 21.90 -15.09
N LEU A 46 -12.89 21.07 -15.57
CA LEU A 46 -12.66 20.17 -16.69
C LEU A 46 -12.74 20.95 -18.01
N ALA A 47 -12.07 20.47 -19.06
CA ALA A 47 -12.08 21.08 -20.38
C ALA A 47 -13.20 20.50 -21.25
N ALA A 48 -13.87 21.36 -22.03
CA ALA A 48 -14.85 20.93 -23.05
C ALA A 48 -14.20 20.15 -24.21
N THR A 49 -12.91 20.40 -24.45
CA THR A 49 -12.11 19.79 -25.53
C THR A 49 -11.42 18.51 -25.09
N ALA A 50 -11.65 18.04 -23.85
CA ALA A 50 -11.06 16.80 -23.39
C ALA A 50 -11.62 15.62 -24.19
N PRO A 51 -10.77 14.66 -24.62
CA PRO A 51 -11.23 13.52 -25.40
C PRO A 51 -12.19 12.61 -24.61
N HIS A 52 -12.06 12.61 -23.28
CA HIS A 52 -12.87 11.87 -22.33
C HIS A 52 -12.64 12.42 -20.93
N TYR A 53 -13.52 12.08 -19.99
CA TYR A 53 -13.29 12.31 -18.55
C TYR A 53 -13.04 11.01 -17.82
N LEU A 54 -12.07 11.01 -16.91
CA LEU A 54 -11.73 9.86 -16.10
C LEU A 54 -12.32 10.02 -14.70
N LEU A 55 -13.19 9.10 -14.27
CA LEU A 55 -13.57 8.99 -12.86
C LEU A 55 -12.74 7.88 -12.23
N ILE A 56 -11.91 8.22 -11.25
CA ILE A 56 -10.96 7.26 -10.67
C ILE A 56 -11.50 6.57 -9.42
N ASP A 57 -11.10 5.32 -9.26
CA ASP A 57 -11.32 4.53 -8.06
C ASP A 57 -10.20 4.73 -7.01
N THR A 58 -10.49 4.38 -5.75
CA THR A 58 -9.57 4.43 -4.62
C THR A 58 -8.29 3.63 -4.88
N ASN A 59 -8.39 2.42 -5.43
CA ASN A 59 -7.20 1.59 -5.68
C ASN A 59 -6.28 2.20 -6.74
N VAL A 60 -6.84 2.89 -7.74
CA VAL A 60 -6.05 3.65 -8.72
C VAL A 60 -5.33 4.80 -8.02
N ALA A 61 -6.02 5.56 -7.18
CA ALA A 61 -5.42 6.64 -6.42
C ALA A 61 -4.37 6.20 -5.37
N LEU A 62 -4.41 4.94 -4.92
CA LEU A 62 -3.44 4.38 -3.96
C LEU A 62 -2.20 3.79 -4.63
N HIS A 63 -2.37 3.18 -5.79
CA HIS A 63 -1.33 2.34 -6.39
C HIS A 63 -0.78 2.89 -7.71
N GLN A 64 -1.45 3.87 -8.32
CA GLN A 64 -1.15 4.35 -9.67
C GLN A 64 -1.00 5.89 -9.70
N LEU A 65 -0.43 6.47 -8.65
CA LEU A 65 -0.21 7.93 -8.58
C LEU A 65 0.74 8.44 -9.64
N ASP A 66 1.79 7.68 -9.98
CA ASP A 66 2.76 8.08 -11.01
C ASP A 66 2.09 8.19 -12.38
N PHE A 67 1.19 7.24 -12.70
CA PHE A 67 0.28 7.34 -13.85
C PHE A 67 -0.60 8.60 -13.78
N LEU A 68 -1.25 8.85 -12.64
CA LEU A 68 -2.13 10.01 -12.48
C LEU A 68 -1.37 11.35 -12.53
N GLU A 69 -0.08 11.37 -12.20
CA GLU A 69 0.76 12.57 -12.24
C GLU A 69 1.28 12.87 -13.66
N HIS A 70 1.37 11.85 -14.53
CA HIS A 70 1.86 12.00 -15.90
C HIS A 70 1.12 13.10 -16.70
N PRO A 71 1.80 14.00 -17.43
CA PRO A 71 1.18 15.15 -18.11
C PRO A 71 0.06 14.81 -19.08
N ALA A 72 0.10 13.62 -19.71
CA ALA A 72 -0.95 13.16 -20.61
C ALA A 72 -2.28 12.83 -19.91
N VAL A 73 -2.26 12.54 -18.61
CA VAL A 73 -3.47 12.25 -17.84
C VAL A 73 -4.05 13.57 -17.32
N THR A 74 -5.16 14.00 -17.90
CA THR A 74 -5.85 15.25 -17.55
C THR A 74 -7.35 15.04 -17.48
N ASP A 75 -8.08 16.02 -16.94
CA ASP A 75 -9.55 16.00 -16.86
C ASP A 75 -10.09 14.80 -16.06
N VAL A 76 -9.64 14.73 -14.80
CA VAL A 76 -9.95 13.62 -13.89
C VAL A 76 -10.94 14.07 -12.82
N ILE A 77 -12.01 13.31 -12.65
CA ILE A 77 -13.01 13.44 -11.60
C ILE A 77 -12.59 12.56 -10.41
N VAL A 78 -12.43 13.20 -9.25
CA VAL A 78 -12.09 12.55 -8.00
C VAL A 78 -13.27 12.70 -7.04
N CYS A 79 -13.95 11.60 -6.74
CA CYS A 79 -15.06 11.60 -5.79
C CYS A 79 -14.60 11.84 -4.36
N SER A 80 -15.43 12.48 -3.53
CA SER A 80 -15.15 12.68 -2.10
C SER A 80 -14.95 11.35 -1.36
N THR A 81 -15.67 10.29 -1.75
CA THR A 81 -15.44 8.92 -1.26
C THR A 81 -14.00 8.46 -1.45
N VAL A 82 -13.44 8.68 -2.64
CA VAL A 82 -12.06 8.30 -2.99
C VAL A 82 -11.07 9.10 -2.16
N LEU A 83 -11.24 10.41 -2.05
CA LEU A 83 -10.34 11.27 -1.25
C LEU A 83 -10.32 10.88 0.23
N GLU A 84 -11.49 10.64 0.83
CA GLU A 84 -11.61 10.24 2.24
C GLU A 84 -10.95 8.87 2.47
N GLU A 85 -11.19 7.92 1.56
CA GLU A 85 -10.63 6.57 1.68
C GLU A 85 -9.11 6.55 1.51
N VAL A 86 -8.57 7.30 0.53
CA VAL A 86 -7.13 7.49 0.35
C VAL A 86 -6.52 8.15 1.58
N GLN A 87 -7.15 9.20 2.14
CA GLN A 87 -6.68 9.86 3.36
C GLN A 87 -6.59 8.90 4.55
N HIS A 88 -7.56 7.99 4.68
CA HIS A 88 -7.58 7.01 5.76
C HIS A 88 -6.58 5.87 5.57
N LYS A 89 -6.27 5.49 4.33
CA LYS A 89 -5.36 4.37 4.01
C LYS A 89 -3.90 4.80 3.91
N ASN A 90 -3.60 5.92 3.24
CA ASN A 90 -2.24 6.40 3.00
C ASN A 90 -2.21 7.95 2.88
N LEU A 91 -1.74 8.62 3.94
CA LEU A 91 -1.68 10.08 3.99
C LEU A 91 -0.73 10.69 2.95
N SER A 92 0.37 10.01 2.61
CA SER A 92 1.30 10.47 1.57
C SER A 92 0.65 10.43 0.20
N ALA A 93 -0.09 9.36 -0.10
CA ALA A 93 -0.85 9.26 -1.35
C ALA A 93 -1.93 10.34 -1.44
N TYR A 94 -2.62 10.63 -0.32
CA TYR A 94 -3.60 11.71 -0.24
C TYR A 94 -2.97 13.09 -0.52
N GLN A 95 -1.80 13.38 0.04
CA GLN A 95 -1.10 14.64 -0.19
C GLN A 95 -0.71 14.80 -1.68
N ARG A 96 -0.20 13.73 -2.30
CA ARG A 96 0.10 13.71 -3.75
C ARG A 96 -1.15 13.92 -4.61
N LEU A 97 -2.24 13.19 -4.33
CA LEU A 97 -3.50 13.36 -5.04
C LEU A 97 -4.08 14.77 -4.87
N ARG A 98 -3.96 15.36 -3.68
CA ARG A 98 -4.36 16.76 -3.43
C ARG A 98 -3.50 17.76 -4.20
N ALA A 99 -2.19 17.52 -4.31
CA ALA A 99 -1.31 18.34 -5.14
C ALA A 99 -1.70 18.26 -6.63
N ALA A 100 -2.04 17.07 -7.14
CA ALA A 100 -2.58 16.91 -8.48
C ALA A 100 -3.92 17.66 -8.67
N CYS A 101 -4.80 17.64 -7.67
CA CYS A 101 -6.03 18.43 -7.65
C CYS A 101 -5.78 19.94 -7.65
N ALA A 102 -4.71 20.42 -7.02
CA ALA A 102 -4.37 21.83 -6.97
C ALA A 102 -3.70 22.33 -8.27
N ASN A 103 -3.08 21.43 -9.05
CA ASN A 103 -2.40 21.77 -10.29
C ASN A 103 -3.40 22.12 -11.42
N PRO A 104 -3.43 23.37 -11.91
CA PRO A 104 -4.36 23.78 -12.97
C PRO A 104 -4.16 23.03 -14.29
N ALA A 105 -2.92 22.64 -14.61
CA ALA A 105 -2.61 21.94 -15.86
C ALA A 105 -3.25 20.54 -15.91
N LYS A 106 -3.48 19.91 -14.75
CA LYS A 106 -4.06 18.57 -14.63
C LYS A 106 -5.57 18.58 -14.78
N ARG A 107 -6.24 19.68 -14.42
CA ARG A 107 -7.72 19.81 -14.44
C ARG A 107 -8.41 18.70 -13.64
N PHE A 108 -7.91 18.40 -12.46
CA PHE A 108 -8.52 17.43 -11.55
C PHE A 108 -9.64 18.09 -10.76
N TYR A 109 -10.87 17.60 -10.92
CA TYR A 109 -12.07 18.11 -10.25
C TYR A 109 -12.49 17.21 -9.09
N VAL A 110 -12.76 17.82 -7.93
CA VAL A 110 -13.22 17.08 -6.75
C VAL A 110 -14.74 17.16 -6.67
N PHE A 111 -15.40 16.03 -6.87
CA PHE A 111 -16.86 15.93 -6.84
C PHE A 111 -17.35 15.40 -5.49
N ALA A 112 -18.17 16.20 -4.80
CA ALA A 112 -18.68 15.88 -3.47
C ALA A 112 -19.90 14.93 -3.52
N ASN A 113 -19.71 13.73 -4.10
CA ASN A 113 -20.75 12.72 -4.28
C ASN A 113 -21.50 12.32 -3.00
N GLU A 114 -20.83 12.29 -1.84
CA GLU A 114 -21.48 11.97 -0.56
C GLU A 114 -22.51 13.02 -0.13
N HIS A 115 -22.36 14.26 -0.60
CA HIS A 115 -23.21 15.39 -0.26
C HIS A 115 -24.14 15.79 -1.40
N HIS A 116 -24.06 15.15 -2.56
CA HIS A 116 -24.89 15.45 -3.71
C HIS A 116 -26.18 14.62 -3.67
N ARG A 117 -27.33 15.27 -3.87
CA ARG A 117 -28.66 14.66 -3.75
C ARG A 117 -28.84 13.40 -4.60
N ASP A 118 -28.42 13.44 -5.85
CA ASP A 118 -28.69 12.35 -6.81
C ASP A 118 -27.61 11.26 -6.85
N THR A 119 -26.43 11.48 -6.25
CA THR A 119 -25.33 10.51 -6.27
C THR A 119 -25.03 9.90 -4.91
N HIS A 120 -25.66 10.41 -3.86
CA HIS A 120 -25.57 9.83 -2.54
C HIS A 120 -26.18 8.42 -2.50
N VAL A 121 -25.42 7.47 -1.95
CA VAL A 121 -25.89 6.10 -1.72
C VAL A 121 -25.85 5.72 -0.25
N THR A 122 -26.92 5.09 0.24
CA THR A 122 -26.94 4.46 1.57
C THR A 122 -26.44 3.01 1.47
N ALA A 123 -25.83 2.50 2.52
CA ALA A 123 -25.41 1.09 2.57
C ALA A 123 -26.63 0.16 2.54
N ASN A 124 -26.57 -0.88 1.72
CA ASN A 124 -27.57 -1.94 1.68
C ASN A 124 -27.36 -2.93 2.82
N GLU A 125 -28.38 -3.70 3.16
CA GLU A 125 -28.28 -4.70 4.22
C GLU A 125 -27.28 -5.80 3.81
N GLY A 126 -26.27 -6.03 4.66
CA GLY A 126 -25.20 -7.01 4.41
C GLY A 126 -24.10 -6.55 3.45
N GLU A 127 -24.18 -5.34 2.88
CA GLU A 127 -23.18 -4.78 1.98
C GLU A 127 -21.91 -4.38 2.75
N SER A 128 -20.74 -4.70 2.21
CA SER A 128 -19.49 -4.26 2.82
C SER A 128 -19.23 -2.76 2.54
N PRO A 129 -18.43 -2.07 3.37
CA PRO A 129 -18.06 -0.68 3.09
C PRO A 129 -17.38 -0.49 1.73
N ASN A 130 -16.63 -1.48 1.25
CA ASN A 130 -15.97 -1.45 -0.06
C ASN A 130 -17.01 -1.51 -1.19
N ASP A 131 -17.90 -2.51 -1.15
CA ASP A 131 -18.94 -2.68 -2.17
C ASP A 131 -19.86 -1.46 -2.26
N ARG A 132 -20.16 -0.85 -1.10
CA ARG A 132 -20.93 0.40 -1.03
C ARG A 132 -20.20 1.55 -1.72
N ASN A 133 -18.89 1.68 -1.50
CA ASN A 133 -18.08 2.74 -2.13
C ASN A 133 -17.96 2.50 -3.64
N ASP A 134 -17.73 1.28 -4.08
CA ASP A 134 -17.71 0.89 -5.49
C ASP A 134 -19.03 1.25 -6.18
N ARG A 135 -20.16 0.94 -5.53
CA ARG A 135 -21.49 1.35 -6.01
C ARG A 135 -21.67 2.86 -6.02
N ALA A 136 -21.15 3.59 -5.03
CA ALA A 136 -21.18 5.05 -5.01
C ALA A 136 -20.45 5.65 -6.23
N LEU A 137 -19.31 5.06 -6.61
CA LEU A 137 -18.56 5.47 -7.81
C LEU A 137 -19.35 5.17 -9.08
N ARG A 138 -19.95 3.98 -9.20
CA ARG A 138 -20.79 3.64 -10.37
C ARG A 138 -22.01 4.56 -10.51
N VAL A 139 -22.66 4.93 -9.40
CA VAL A 139 -23.75 5.91 -9.39
C VAL A 139 -23.25 7.29 -9.82
N ALA A 140 -22.09 7.74 -9.34
CA ALA A 140 -21.49 9.00 -9.78
C ALA A 140 -21.14 8.96 -11.28
N THR A 141 -20.50 7.89 -11.77
CA THR A 141 -20.19 7.71 -13.20
C THR A 141 -21.45 7.77 -14.05
N ARG A 142 -22.53 7.10 -13.62
CA ARG A 142 -23.83 7.15 -14.31
C ARG A 142 -24.38 8.58 -14.37
N TRP A 143 -24.34 9.29 -13.25
CA TRP A 143 -24.82 10.68 -13.18
C TRP A 143 -24.07 11.62 -14.12
N TYR A 144 -22.74 11.46 -14.23
CA TYR A 144 -21.92 12.19 -15.18
C TYR A 144 -22.22 11.78 -16.63
N ARG A 145 -22.36 10.48 -16.90
CA ARG A 145 -22.73 9.95 -18.23
C ARG A 145 -24.03 10.57 -18.75
N ASP A 146 -25.03 10.70 -17.89
CA ASP A 146 -26.35 11.19 -18.28
C ASP A 146 -26.37 12.71 -18.55
N ARG A 147 -25.37 13.46 -18.07
CA ARG A 147 -25.26 14.92 -18.21
C ARG A 147 -24.29 15.37 -19.30
N ILE A 148 -23.30 14.55 -19.61
CA ILE A 148 -22.25 14.89 -20.56
C ILE A 148 -22.55 14.21 -21.90
N PRO A 149 -22.45 14.92 -23.05
CA PRO A 149 -22.56 14.31 -24.37
C PRO A 149 -21.50 13.22 -24.59
N GLN A 150 -21.91 11.95 -24.56
CA GLN A 150 -20.99 10.79 -24.61
C GLN A 150 -20.33 10.59 -25.99
N ASP A 151 -20.90 11.19 -27.03
CA ASP A 151 -20.34 11.25 -28.39
C ASP A 151 -19.13 12.21 -28.48
N THR A 152 -19.11 13.24 -27.64
CA THR A 152 -18.06 14.26 -27.61
C THR A 152 -17.02 13.98 -26.53
N CYS A 153 -17.47 13.60 -25.33
CA CYS A 153 -16.61 13.39 -24.17
C CYS A 153 -17.15 12.22 -23.32
N PRO A 154 -16.82 10.96 -23.68
CA PRO A 154 -17.23 9.81 -22.88
C PRO A 154 -16.65 9.88 -21.47
N VAL A 155 -17.45 9.43 -20.49
CA VAL A 155 -17.03 9.35 -19.08
C VAL A 155 -16.63 7.91 -18.77
N ILE A 156 -15.38 7.70 -18.39
CA ILE A 156 -14.79 6.38 -18.16
C ILE A 156 -14.49 6.20 -16.67
N LEU A 157 -15.05 5.15 -16.05
CA LEU A 157 -14.65 4.69 -14.72
C LEU A 157 -13.33 3.91 -14.82
N LEU A 158 -12.29 4.43 -14.17
CA LEU A 158 -10.98 3.79 -14.10
C LEU A 158 -10.87 3.00 -12.80
N THR A 159 -10.95 1.68 -12.88
CA THR A 159 -10.86 0.77 -11.73
C THR A 159 -10.11 -0.51 -12.09
N ASN A 160 -9.18 -0.89 -11.21
CA ASN A 160 -8.48 -2.17 -11.29
C ASN A 160 -9.25 -3.31 -10.59
N ASP A 161 -10.36 -3.00 -9.89
CA ASP A 161 -11.23 -4.03 -9.33
C ASP A 161 -12.06 -4.68 -10.46
N VAL A 162 -11.85 -5.98 -10.68
CA VAL A 162 -12.51 -6.75 -11.72
C VAL A 162 -14.02 -6.83 -11.49
N ALA A 163 -14.46 -7.00 -10.24
CA ALA A 163 -15.87 -7.11 -9.90
C ALA A 163 -16.58 -5.75 -10.09
N ASN A 164 -15.94 -4.66 -9.67
CA ASN A 164 -16.49 -3.31 -9.89
C ASN A 164 -16.56 -2.97 -11.39
N ARG A 165 -15.50 -3.31 -12.15
CA ARG A 165 -15.47 -3.12 -13.62
C ARG A 165 -16.58 -3.90 -14.31
N ALA A 166 -16.74 -5.19 -13.99
CA ALA A 166 -17.78 -6.04 -14.56
C ALA A 166 -19.19 -5.51 -14.23
N ALA A 167 -19.42 -5.09 -12.98
CA ALA A 167 -20.68 -4.49 -12.56
C ALA A 167 -20.98 -3.17 -13.29
N ALA A 168 -19.98 -2.30 -13.48
CA ALA A 168 -20.13 -1.06 -14.23
C ALA A 168 -20.50 -1.32 -15.70
N GLN A 169 -19.83 -2.28 -16.35
CA GLN A 169 -20.12 -2.67 -17.73
C GLN A 169 -21.52 -3.28 -17.88
N ALA A 170 -21.95 -4.11 -16.93
CA ALA A 170 -23.32 -4.66 -16.91
C ALA A 170 -24.40 -3.57 -16.77
N GLU A 171 -24.05 -2.42 -16.18
CA GLU A 171 -24.92 -1.24 -16.07
C GLU A 171 -24.83 -0.28 -17.26
N GLY A 172 -24.09 -0.66 -18.31
CA GLY A 172 -23.88 0.17 -19.50
C GLY A 172 -23.00 1.39 -19.25
N LEU A 173 -22.04 1.29 -18.33
CA LEU A 173 -21.02 2.31 -18.07
C LEU A 173 -19.71 1.91 -18.76
N ALA A 174 -19.01 2.89 -19.32
CA ALA A 174 -17.65 2.69 -19.79
C ALA A 174 -16.72 2.53 -18.57
N ALA A 175 -16.07 1.38 -18.45
CA ALA A 175 -15.15 1.08 -17.36
C ALA A 175 -13.93 0.31 -17.86
N LEU A 176 -12.74 0.75 -17.44
CA LEU A 176 -11.45 0.20 -17.85
C LEU A 176 -10.53 0.01 -16.64
N GLY A 177 -9.65 -0.99 -16.72
CA GLY A 177 -8.45 -1.04 -15.87
C GLY A 177 -7.40 -0.06 -16.37
N VAL A 178 -6.46 0.31 -15.51
CA VAL A 178 -5.40 1.29 -15.85
C VAL A 178 -4.54 0.79 -17.01
N MET A 179 -4.15 -0.49 -17.04
CA MET A 179 -3.39 -1.03 -18.18
C MET A 179 -4.19 -1.04 -19.47
N ALA A 180 -5.46 -1.44 -19.42
CA ALA A 180 -6.32 -1.44 -20.60
C ALA A 180 -6.45 -0.04 -21.18
N TYR A 181 -6.61 0.98 -20.33
CA TYR A 181 -6.57 2.38 -20.72
C TYR A 181 -5.23 2.76 -21.37
N CYS A 182 -4.08 2.46 -20.74
CA CYS A 182 -2.77 2.75 -21.31
C CYS A 182 -2.49 2.02 -22.64
N ARG A 183 -3.10 0.85 -22.87
CA ARG A 183 -3.01 0.13 -24.16
C ARG A 183 -3.83 0.81 -25.24
N GLN A 184 -5.05 1.24 -24.92
CA GLN A 184 -5.94 1.92 -25.86
C GLN A 184 -5.42 3.31 -26.25
N HIS A 185 -4.79 4.02 -25.32
CA HIS A 185 -4.26 5.38 -25.51
C HIS A 185 -2.75 5.42 -25.77
N ARG A 186 -2.16 4.30 -26.21
CA ARG A 186 -0.70 4.16 -26.41
C ARG A 186 -0.14 5.13 -27.45
N ALA A 187 -0.94 5.53 -28.43
CA ALA A 187 -0.52 6.46 -29.49
C ALA A 187 -0.19 7.85 -28.93
N ASP A 188 -0.85 8.26 -27.85
CA ASP A 188 -0.73 9.60 -27.29
C ASP A 188 0.40 9.70 -26.25
N ALA A 189 0.72 8.60 -25.56
CA ALA A 189 1.83 8.54 -24.61
C ALA A 189 2.31 7.09 -24.38
N LYS A 190 3.33 6.68 -25.13
CA LYS A 190 3.87 5.31 -25.09
C LYS A 190 4.43 4.90 -23.72
N GLU A 191 4.97 5.86 -22.98
CA GLU A 191 5.61 5.71 -21.67
C GLU A 191 4.62 5.53 -20.51
N LEU A 192 3.32 5.75 -20.71
CA LEU A 192 2.30 5.51 -19.68
C LEU A 192 2.25 4.05 -19.21
N GLN A 193 2.60 3.10 -20.09
CA GLN A 193 2.59 1.67 -19.76
C GLN A 193 3.68 1.31 -18.75
N ASP A 194 4.81 2.01 -18.80
CA ASP A 194 5.96 1.75 -17.93
C ASP A 194 5.74 2.29 -16.51
N LEU A 195 4.79 3.22 -16.35
CA LEU A 195 4.43 3.86 -15.07
C LEU A 195 3.33 3.13 -14.31
N VAL A 196 2.67 2.14 -14.92
CA VAL A 196 1.64 1.37 -14.22
C VAL A 196 2.30 0.34 -13.32
N ALA A 197 2.10 0.46 -12.01
CA ALA A 197 2.60 -0.51 -11.07
C ALA A 197 1.96 -1.88 -11.38
N ALA A 198 2.79 -2.92 -11.51
CA ALA A 198 2.34 -4.31 -11.70
C ALA A 198 1.52 -4.87 -10.52
N ALA A 199 1.37 -4.08 -9.44
CA ALA A 199 0.57 -4.40 -8.28
C ALA A 199 -0.92 -4.16 -8.58
N THR A 200 -1.55 -5.16 -9.22
CA THR A 200 -2.89 -5.72 -8.98
C THR A 200 -3.50 -6.24 -10.29
N GLY A 201 -3.32 -7.53 -10.57
CA GLY A 201 -4.35 -8.36 -11.22
C GLY A 201 -4.74 -8.09 -12.67
N ASP A 202 -3.83 -7.68 -13.55
CA ASP A 202 -4.07 -7.69 -15.00
C ASP A 202 -3.54 -9.00 -15.63
N ASP A 203 -4.21 -10.11 -15.34
CA ASP A 203 -4.05 -11.41 -16.05
C ASP A 203 -5.18 -11.64 -17.08
N ASP A 204 -5.90 -10.59 -17.48
CA ASP A 204 -7.04 -10.71 -18.41
C ASP A 204 -6.66 -10.68 -19.92
N ASP A 205 -5.36 -10.70 -20.28
CA ASP A 205 -4.94 -10.64 -21.69
C ASP A 205 -3.74 -11.54 -22.03
N LYS A 206 -3.78 -12.80 -21.59
CA LYS A 206 -3.04 -13.90 -22.25
C LYS A 206 -4.04 -14.93 -22.77
N GLY A 207 -4.32 -14.85 -24.07
CA GLY A 207 -5.06 -15.86 -24.81
C GLY A 207 -4.46 -17.26 -24.67
N GLY A 208 -5.34 -18.26 -24.69
CA GLY A 208 -5.07 -19.60 -24.17
C GLY A 208 -4.07 -20.46 -24.94
N ALA A 209 -3.39 -21.32 -24.19
CA ALA A 209 -2.92 -22.64 -24.62
C ALA A 209 -2.61 -23.52 -23.40
N ALA A 210 -3.44 -24.55 -23.23
CA ALA A 210 -3.17 -25.88 -22.68
C ALA A 210 -2.22 -26.09 -21.47
N GLY A 211 -2.81 -26.60 -20.38
CA GLY A 211 -2.45 -27.92 -19.85
C GLY A 211 -1.46 -27.99 -18.69
N GLY A 212 -1.93 -28.47 -17.54
CA GLY A 212 -1.05 -28.93 -16.46
C GLY A 212 -1.75 -29.06 -15.11
N VAL A 213 -2.49 -30.16 -14.94
CA VAL A 213 -3.16 -30.54 -13.69
C VAL A 213 -2.12 -31.07 -12.69
N ALA A 214 -2.11 -30.58 -11.45
CA ALA A 214 -1.69 -31.36 -10.28
C ALA A 214 -2.33 -30.77 -9.02
N ALA A 215 -3.15 -31.61 -8.39
CA ALA A 215 -3.89 -31.36 -7.17
C ALA A 215 -3.01 -31.49 -5.92
N ALA A 216 -3.34 -30.74 -4.88
CA ALA A 216 -3.13 -31.15 -3.50
C ALA A 216 -4.25 -30.54 -2.62
N GLU A 217 -5.19 -31.43 -2.32
CA GLU A 217 -6.20 -31.50 -1.26
C GLU A 217 -6.13 -30.44 -0.13
N ASP A 218 -7.25 -29.76 0.10
CA ASP A 218 -7.57 -29.06 1.35
C ASP A 218 -8.91 -29.64 1.86
N ASP A 219 -8.86 -30.21 3.05
CA ASP A 219 -9.95 -30.90 3.73
C ASP A 219 -10.75 -29.88 4.56
N ASP A 220 -12.07 -29.96 4.38
CA ASP A 220 -13.20 -29.61 5.25
C ASP A 220 -12.98 -28.75 6.52
N ASP A 221 -13.70 -27.62 6.60
CA ASP A 221 -14.83 -27.46 7.55
C ASP A 221 -15.53 -26.09 7.37
N GLY A 222 -16.84 -26.17 7.14
CA GLY A 222 -17.72 -25.03 6.92
C GLY A 222 -18.25 -24.43 8.23
N GLY A 223 -17.92 -23.16 8.49
CA GLY A 223 -18.38 -22.44 9.69
C GLY A 223 -18.65 -20.96 9.47
N ARG A 224 -19.91 -20.63 9.19
CA ARG A 224 -20.55 -19.32 9.06
C ARG A 224 -20.18 -18.34 10.20
N GLY A 225 -19.58 -17.19 9.89
CA GLY A 225 -19.50 -16.05 10.82
C GLY A 225 -18.32 -15.11 10.66
N GLY A 226 -18.57 -13.89 10.14
CA GLY A 226 -17.84 -12.66 10.42
C GLY A 226 -16.31 -12.70 10.40
N ARG A 227 -15.68 -12.47 9.23
CA ARG A 227 -14.28 -12.07 9.14
C ARG A 227 -14.11 -10.64 9.66
N ALA A 228 -14.13 -10.46 10.98
CA ALA A 228 -13.22 -9.51 11.59
C ALA A 228 -11.83 -10.04 11.22
N ALA A 229 -11.12 -9.37 10.31
CA ALA A 229 -9.75 -9.72 9.99
C ALA A 229 -8.98 -9.82 11.32
N LYS A 230 -8.74 -11.05 11.79
CA LYS A 230 -7.90 -11.31 12.96
C LYS A 230 -6.60 -10.60 12.63
N ARG A 231 -6.32 -9.47 13.29
CA ARG A 231 -5.00 -8.85 13.28
C ARG A 231 -4.04 -9.99 13.58
N LYS A 232 -3.34 -10.48 12.55
CA LYS A 232 -2.33 -11.51 12.75
C LYS A 232 -1.36 -10.92 13.77
N LYS A 233 -1.27 -11.52 14.95
CA LYS A 233 -0.30 -11.09 15.97
C LYS A 233 1.06 -11.24 15.28
N LEU A 234 1.66 -10.10 14.93
CA LEU A 234 2.91 -10.09 14.17
C LEU A 234 4.05 -10.63 15.04
N TYR A 235 4.03 -10.30 16.33
CA TYR A 235 5.05 -10.72 17.29
C TYR A 235 4.55 -11.84 18.19
N SER A 236 5.44 -12.77 18.51
CA SER A 236 5.22 -13.80 19.51
C SER A 236 5.02 -13.17 20.89
N GLU A 237 4.21 -13.82 21.73
CA GLU A 237 4.10 -13.41 23.14
C GLU A 237 5.41 -13.77 23.86
N HIS A 238 5.85 -12.89 24.76
CA HIS A 238 7.03 -13.16 25.57
C HIS A 238 6.72 -14.24 26.59
N LEU A 239 7.70 -15.09 26.85
CA LEU A 239 7.57 -16.14 27.86
C LEU A 239 7.47 -15.51 29.26
N PRO A 240 6.71 -16.13 30.18
CA PRO A 240 6.64 -15.65 31.55
C PRO A 240 8.02 -15.77 32.22
N TYR A 241 8.32 -14.88 33.15
CA TYR A 241 9.61 -14.80 33.83
C TYR A 241 10.08 -16.13 34.44
N SER A 242 9.14 -16.93 34.97
CA SER A 242 9.44 -18.25 35.52
C SER A 242 10.01 -19.23 34.49
N GLU A 243 9.47 -19.23 33.27
CA GLU A 243 9.95 -20.08 32.18
C GLU A 243 11.28 -19.59 31.62
N LEU A 244 11.47 -18.27 31.52
CA LEU A 244 12.75 -17.69 31.13
C LEU A 244 13.86 -18.09 32.11
N GLN A 245 13.64 -17.94 33.42
CA GLN A 245 14.61 -18.31 34.45
C GLN A 245 14.93 -19.80 34.46
N ALA A 246 13.92 -20.67 34.29
CA ALA A 246 14.12 -22.10 34.17
C ALA A 246 14.95 -22.43 32.91
N GLY A 247 14.60 -21.83 31.78
CA GLY A 247 15.30 -22.04 30.51
C GLY A 247 16.74 -21.55 30.50
N ILE A 248 17.04 -20.43 31.18
CA ILE A 248 18.41 -19.95 31.36
C ILE A 248 19.22 -20.94 32.20
N LYS A 249 18.67 -21.42 33.33
CA LYS A 249 19.35 -22.41 34.19
C LYS A 249 19.61 -23.75 33.49
N THR A 250 18.74 -24.15 32.56
CA THR A 250 18.92 -25.38 31.78
C THR A 250 19.71 -25.15 30.49
N ASN A 251 20.34 -23.98 30.28
CA ASN A 251 21.06 -23.61 29.05
C ASN A 251 20.22 -23.75 27.77
N LYS A 252 18.89 -23.59 27.89
CA LYS A 252 17.97 -23.56 26.75
C LYS A 252 17.85 -22.15 26.17
N PHE A 253 17.92 -21.13 27.02
CA PHE A 253 17.93 -19.73 26.63
C PHE A 253 19.22 -19.07 27.07
N TYR A 254 19.70 -18.12 26.27
CA TYR A 254 20.93 -17.38 26.52
C TYR A 254 20.57 -15.92 26.78
N GLN A 255 20.96 -15.40 27.94
CA GLN A 255 20.73 -14.01 28.30
C GLN A 255 21.91 -13.16 27.86
N GLY A 256 21.65 -12.01 27.25
CA GLY A 256 22.69 -11.05 26.88
C GLY A 256 22.13 -9.71 26.43
N THR A 257 23.00 -8.73 26.25
CA THR A 257 22.62 -7.40 25.75
C THR A 257 22.55 -7.42 24.22
N LEU A 258 21.41 -6.98 23.66
CA LEU A 258 21.22 -6.84 22.22
C LEU A 258 21.95 -5.59 21.71
N ARG A 259 22.85 -5.78 20.73
CA ARG A 259 23.50 -4.70 19.98
C ARG A 259 22.95 -4.69 18.56
N VAL A 260 22.21 -3.65 18.20
CA VAL A 260 21.57 -3.53 16.87
C VAL A 260 22.55 -2.89 15.87
N SER A 261 22.52 -3.35 14.62
CA SER A 261 23.31 -2.76 13.54
C SER A 261 22.91 -1.31 13.30
N ARG A 262 23.91 -0.44 13.12
CA ARG A 262 23.70 0.97 12.75
C ARG A 262 23.03 1.12 11.39
N PHE A 263 23.17 0.12 10.52
CA PHE A 263 22.76 0.14 9.12
C PHE A 263 21.50 -0.68 8.85
N ASN A 264 21.18 -1.63 9.74
CA ASN A 264 19.99 -2.46 9.63
C ASN A 264 19.28 -2.57 10.99
N PRO A 265 18.16 -1.84 11.20
CA PRO A 265 17.43 -1.86 12.47
C PRO A 265 16.74 -3.20 12.77
N PHE A 266 16.74 -4.15 11.82
CA PHE A 266 16.20 -5.50 12.01
C PHE A 266 17.29 -6.55 12.09
N GLU A 267 18.52 -6.15 12.37
CA GLU A 267 19.64 -7.06 12.54
C GLU A 267 20.50 -6.62 13.72
N GLY A 268 20.89 -7.58 14.55
CA GLY A 268 21.72 -7.31 15.71
C GLY A 268 22.38 -8.57 16.25
N TRP A 269 23.17 -8.38 17.29
CA TRP A 269 23.99 -9.42 17.90
C TRP A 269 23.81 -9.43 19.40
N VAL A 270 23.71 -10.63 19.97
CA VAL A 270 23.67 -10.85 21.42
C VAL A 270 24.92 -11.63 21.80
N ALA A 271 25.77 -11.01 22.62
CA ALA A 271 26.91 -11.69 23.19
C ALA A 271 26.44 -12.70 24.25
N SER A 272 26.94 -13.94 24.18
CA SER A 272 26.64 -15.00 25.13
C SER A 272 27.92 -15.71 25.55
N GLU A 273 28.23 -15.69 26.84
CA GLU A 273 29.43 -16.35 27.40
C GLU A 273 29.43 -17.87 27.17
N HIS A 274 28.25 -18.48 27.00
CA HIS A 274 28.10 -19.93 26.85
C HIS A 274 28.24 -20.45 25.42
N VAL A 275 28.00 -19.61 24.41
CA VAL A 275 28.03 -20.01 22.99
C VAL A 275 29.43 -19.79 22.38
N GLY A 276 30.24 -18.91 22.97
CA GLY A 276 31.61 -18.62 22.52
C GLY A 276 31.67 -17.71 21.28
N GLU A 277 30.54 -17.51 20.59
CA GLU A 277 30.37 -16.58 19.48
C GLU A 277 29.11 -15.70 19.69
N ASP A 278 29.08 -14.56 19.00
CA ASP A 278 27.93 -13.67 19.01
C ASP A 278 26.72 -14.29 18.28
N ILE A 279 25.57 -14.31 18.95
CA ILE A 279 24.32 -14.83 18.39
C ILE A 279 23.69 -13.76 17.50
N LEU A 280 23.54 -14.06 16.21
CA LEU A 280 22.87 -13.20 15.24
C LEU A 280 21.35 -13.25 15.44
N ILE A 281 20.72 -12.08 15.54
CA ILE A 281 19.27 -11.91 15.50
C ILE A 281 18.95 -11.20 14.19
N SER A 282 18.24 -11.90 13.29
CA SER A 282 17.98 -11.41 11.93
C SER A 282 16.49 -11.43 11.59
N GLY A 283 15.93 -10.23 11.48
CA GLY A 283 14.57 -9.98 11.07
C GLY A 283 13.70 -9.44 12.20
N ARG A 284 12.68 -8.69 11.79
CA ARG A 284 11.73 -8.03 12.70
C ARG A 284 11.04 -9.00 13.68
N LEU A 285 10.74 -10.22 13.23
CA LEU A 285 10.02 -11.22 14.02
C LEU A 285 10.91 -11.79 15.13
N ASP A 286 12.14 -12.18 14.78
CA ASP A 286 13.09 -12.80 15.70
C ASP A 286 13.67 -11.78 16.68
N MET A 287 13.70 -10.50 16.33
CA MET A 287 14.05 -9.41 17.25
C MET A 287 12.95 -9.12 18.28
N ASN A 288 11.71 -9.56 18.01
CA ASN A 288 10.58 -9.58 18.93
C ASN A 288 10.44 -8.36 19.87
N ARG A 289 10.29 -7.16 19.29
CA ARG A 289 10.11 -5.89 20.04
C ARG A 289 11.30 -5.43 20.89
N ALA A 290 12.43 -6.14 20.89
CA ALA A 290 13.64 -5.70 21.57
C ALA A 290 14.27 -4.50 20.86
N LEU A 291 14.95 -3.66 21.65
CA LEU A 291 15.68 -2.47 21.21
C LEU A 291 17.17 -2.61 21.49
N ASP A 292 17.97 -1.73 20.88
CA ASP A 292 19.40 -1.64 21.17
C ASP A 292 19.64 -1.36 22.66
N GLY A 293 20.54 -2.14 23.26
CA GLY A 293 20.86 -2.07 24.68
C GLY A 293 19.95 -2.88 25.61
N ASP A 294 18.87 -3.49 25.11
CA ASP A 294 18.00 -4.33 25.94
C ASP A 294 18.71 -5.62 26.37
N VAL A 295 18.46 -6.04 27.61
CA VAL A 295 18.88 -7.36 28.11
C VAL A 295 17.80 -8.37 27.74
N VAL A 296 18.10 -9.22 26.76
CA VAL A 296 17.16 -10.18 26.17
C VAL A 296 17.55 -11.61 26.50
N ALA A 297 16.55 -12.50 26.52
CA ALA A 297 16.77 -13.95 26.48
C ALA A 297 16.52 -14.46 25.05
N VAL A 298 17.49 -15.19 24.52
CA VAL A 298 17.50 -15.69 23.15
C VAL A 298 17.45 -17.22 23.14
N GLU A 299 16.59 -17.76 22.30
CA GLU A 299 16.58 -19.19 21.94
C GLU A 299 17.33 -19.38 20.62
N LEU A 300 18.30 -20.30 20.60
CA LEU A 300 19.00 -20.64 19.37
C LEU A 300 18.07 -21.39 18.41
N LEU A 301 18.09 -20.98 17.15
CA LEU A 301 17.44 -21.71 16.07
C LEU A 301 18.26 -22.97 15.72
N PRO A 302 17.63 -23.99 15.11
CA PRO A 302 18.36 -25.13 14.56
C PRO A 302 19.47 -24.68 13.60
N GLU A 303 20.60 -25.39 13.56
CA GLU A 303 21.76 -25.03 12.71
C GLU A 303 21.42 -24.86 11.22
N ALA A 304 20.40 -25.58 10.73
CA ALA A 304 19.90 -25.44 9.37
C ALA A 304 19.37 -24.03 9.05
N GLN A 305 18.94 -23.28 10.07
CA GLN A 305 18.40 -21.93 9.97
C GLN A 305 19.43 -20.85 10.33
N TRP A 306 20.68 -21.22 10.60
CA TRP A 306 21.75 -20.27 10.86
C TRP A 306 22.08 -19.45 9.60
N ARG A 307 22.21 -18.14 9.80
CA ARG A 307 22.39 -17.15 8.74
C ARG A 307 23.73 -16.46 8.85
N ALA A 308 24.19 -15.92 7.73
CA ALA A 308 25.26 -14.95 7.71
C ALA A 308 24.68 -13.54 7.92
N PRO A 309 25.49 -12.57 8.42
CA PRO A 309 25.11 -11.17 8.45
C PRO A 309 24.65 -10.67 7.08
N ASN A 310 23.66 -9.78 7.04
CA ASN A 310 23.13 -9.30 5.77
C ASN A 310 24.08 -8.26 5.15
N ALA A 311 24.53 -8.54 3.94
CA ALA A 311 25.40 -7.63 3.19
C ALA A 311 24.61 -6.50 2.47
N LYS A 312 23.27 -6.52 2.52
CA LYS A 312 22.40 -5.53 1.86
C LYS A 312 21.61 -4.71 2.88
N LEU A 313 21.63 -3.39 2.71
CA LEU A 313 20.80 -2.48 3.47
C LEU A 313 19.31 -2.77 3.25
N PRO A 314 18.46 -2.66 4.28
CA PRO A 314 17.03 -2.80 4.12
C PRO A 314 16.51 -1.67 3.23
N SER A 315 15.99 -2.02 2.05
CA SER A 315 15.25 -1.06 1.21
C SER A 315 14.00 -0.61 1.96
N ALA A 316 13.69 0.70 1.93
CA ALA A 316 12.59 1.32 2.65
C ALA A 316 11.17 0.89 2.19
N VAL A 317 11.05 -0.17 1.40
CA VAL A 317 9.78 -0.67 0.86
C VAL A 317 9.61 -2.13 1.24
N GLY A 318 8.58 -2.44 2.02
CA GLY A 318 8.26 -3.78 2.48
C GLY A 318 8.00 -4.75 1.34
N GLY A 319 9.03 -5.51 0.95
CA GLY A 319 8.94 -6.66 0.06
C GLY A 319 9.38 -7.94 0.80
N LYS A 320 8.61 -9.02 0.64
CA LYS A 320 8.92 -10.37 1.17
C LYS A 320 10.29 -10.87 0.65
N PRO A 321 11.00 -11.74 1.39
CA PRO A 321 12.29 -12.25 0.94
C PRO A 321 12.10 -13.29 -0.17
N GLY A 322 12.68 -13.00 -1.34
CA GLY A 322 12.83 -13.92 -2.46
C GLY A 322 14.31 -14.26 -2.66
N ALA A 323 14.55 -15.53 -2.97
CA ALA A 323 15.84 -16.22 -3.05
C ALA A 323 16.96 -15.50 -3.83
N ALA A 324 18.19 -15.73 -3.35
CA ALA A 324 19.43 -15.32 -3.96
C ALA A 324 19.66 -15.94 -5.35
N GLY A 325 20.20 -15.12 -6.26
CA GLY A 325 20.85 -15.55 -7.51
C GLY A 325 21.97 -14.55 -7.81
N GLY A 326 23.20 -15.04 -7.89
CA GLY A 326 24.42 -14.25 -8.07
C GLY A 326 24.67 -13.83 -9.52
N GLY A 327 25.56 -12.84 -9.68
CA GLY A 327 26.11 -12.39 -10.94
C GLY A 327 27.14 -11.29 -10.71
N GLU A 328 28.40 -11.60 -11.00
CA GLU A 328 29.59 -10.74 -10.92
C GLU A 328 29.66 -9.66 -12.01
N GLY A 329 30.51 -8.66 -11.78
CA GLY A 329 31.00 -7.65 -12.73
C GLY A 329 31.02 -6.30 -12.03
N GLY A 330 32.12 -5.59 -11.83
CA GLY A 330 33.40 -5.48 -12.53
C GLY A 330 33.73 -3.99 -12.43
N GLY A 331 34.82 -3.64 -11.73
CA GLY A 331 35.12 -2.26 -11.32
C GLY A 331 35.65 -1.36 -12.43
N GLU A 332 35.59 -0.06 -12.18
CA GLU A 332 36.52 0.92 -12.75
C GLU A 332 36.64 2.14 -11.81
N GLU A 333 37.88 2.56 -11.63
CA GLU A 333 38.36 3.63 -10.74
C GLU A 333 38.26 5.01 -11.41
N GLY A 334 38.18 6.08 -10.60
CA GLY A 334 38.33 7.46 -11.05
C GLY A 334 38.72 8.39 -9.89
N GLU A 335 39.93 8.95 -9.98
CA GLU A 335 40.64 9.75 -8.98
C GLU A 335 40.09 11.19 -8.75
N GLY A 336 40.30 11.70 -7.53
CA GLY A 336 41.03 12.97 -7.30
C GLY A 336 40.24 14.25 -6.96
N GLY A 337 40.42 14.75 -5.74
CA GLY A 337 40.16 16.16 -5.36
C GLY A 337 40.12 16.40 -3.84
N GLU A 338 41.23 16.85 -3.25
CA GLU A 338 41.37 17.25 -1.84
C GLU A 338 40.94 18.71 -1.63
N GLU A 339 40.04 18.99 -0.65
CA GLU A 339 39.98 20.25 0.11
C GLU A 339 39.47 19.97 1.56
N GLU A 340 40.29 20.32 2.57
CA GLU A 340 40.00 20.36 4.02
C GLU A 340 39.16 21.62 4.37
N HIS A 341 38.33 21.80 5.41
CA HIS A 341 37.80 21.02 6.55
C HIS A 341 36.64 21.88 7.13
N GLU A 342 35.48 21.31 7.47
CA GLU A 342 34.65 21.81 8.59
C GLU A 342 33.85 20.62 9.16
N GLU A 343 34.20 20.17 10.37
CA GLU A 343 33.67 18.94 10.98
C GLU A 343 32.20 19.10 11.42
N VAL A 344 31.31 18.51 10.64
CA VAL A 344 29.96 18.10 11.07
C VAL A 344 30.04 16.58 11.25
N PRO A 345 29.51 15.96 12.32
CA PRO A 345 29.54 14.51 12.45
C PRO A 345 28.76 13.88 11.28
N GLU A 346 29.51 13.39 10.31
CA GLU A 346 29.00 12.86 9.06
C GLU A 346 28.26 11.56 9.36
N VAL A 347 26.94 11.61 9.30
CA VAL A 347 26.12 10.39 9.27
C VAL A 347 26.38 9.78 7.89
N PHE A 348 27.32 8.83 7.82
CA PHE A 348 27.60 8.06 6.61
C PHE A 348 26.29 7.44 6.08
N GLN A 349 25.70 8.10 5.08
CA GLN A 349 24.62 7.53 4.28
C GLN A 349 25.27 6.70 3.19
N VAL A 350 25.48 5.42 3.49
CA VAL A 350 25.83 4.42 2.48
C VAL A 350 24.67 4.34 1.48
N ALA A 351 24.97 4.47 0.18
CA ALA A 351 23.92 4.53 -0.83
C ALA A 351 23.11 3.20 -0.87
N PRO A 352 21.82 3.22 -1.23
CA PRO A 352 21.04 2.00 -1.36
C PRO A 352 21.68 1.04 -2.38
N GLY A 353 22.30 -0.03 -1.90
CA GLY A 353 22.97 -1.04 -2.74
C GLY A 353 24.47 -1.21 -2.51
N GLU A 354 25.10 -0.36 -1.70
CA GLU A 354 26.51 -0.56 -1.33
C GLU A 354 26.68 -1.60 -0.20
N HIS A 355 27.72 -2.42 -0.34
CA HIS A 355 28.09 -3.45 0.61
C HIS A 355 28.83 -2.84 1.81
N PHE A 356 28.30 -3.01 3.02
CA PHE A 356 29.02 -2.66 4.24
C PHE A 356 29.93 -3.82 4.64
N ASN A 357 31.25 -3.62 4.58
CA ASN A 357 32.22 -4.62 4.97
C ASN A 357 32.53 -4.47 6.48
N ASP A 358 31.59 -4.89 7.33
CA ASP A 358 31.98 -5.19 8.71
C ASP A 358 32.84 -6.46 8.66
N SER A 359 33.95 -6.52 9.39
CA SER A 359 34.94 -7.62 9.32
C SER A 359 34.43 -8.97 9.87
N ALA A 360 33.12 -9.17 9.87
CA ALA A 360 32.42 -10.38 10.25
C ALA A 360 32.39 -11.35 9.06
N GLY A 361 33.31 -12.32 9.06
CA GLY A 361 33.47 -13.33 8.01
C GLY A 361 32.17 -13.98 7.51
N SER A 362 32.19 -14.40 6.24
CA SER A 362 31.10 -14.95 5.42
C SER A 362 30.50 -16.28 5.91
N GLY A 363 30.81 -16.71 7.13
CA GLY A 363 30.33 -17.96 7.73
C GLY A 363 28.91 -17.83 8.27
N LYS A 364 28.17 -18.95 8.25
CA LYS A 364 26.92 -19.08 9.01
C LYS A 364 27.23 -18.90 10.50
N ARG A 365 26.51 -17.99 11.16
CA ARG A 365 26.65 -17.72 12.59
C ARG A 365 25.49 -18.32 13.37
N PRO A 366 25.69 -18.68 14.65
CA PRO A 366 24.60 -19.02 15.55
C PRO A 366 23.49 -17.98 15.45
N THR A 367 22.30 -18.39 15.02
CA THR A 367 21.17 -17.47 14.83
C THR A 367 20.10 -17.79 15.85
N GLY A 368 19.53 -16.76 16.46
CA GLY A 368 18.55 -16.90 17.52
C GLY A 368 17.32 -16.03 17.34
N ARG A 369 16.34 -16.27 18.20
CA ARG A 369 15.13 -15.45 18.36
C ARG A 369 14.96 -15.01 19.80
N VAL A 370 14.50 -13.77 19.99
CA VAL A 370 14.20 -13.19 21.29
C VAL A 370 12.87 -13.72 21.83
N VAL A 371 12.89 -14.25 23.05
CA VAL A 371 11.73 -14.86 23.72
C VAL A 371 11.24 -14.08 24.94
N SER A 372 11.94 -13.00 25.34
CA SER A 372 11.70 -12.20 26.56
C SER A 372 11.15 -10.81 26.32
#